data_AF-A0A2M6YKG4-F1
#
_entry.id   AF-A0A2M6YKG4-F1
#
_cell.length_a   1.000
_cell.length_b   1.000
_cell.length_c   1.000
_cell.angle_alpha   90.00
_cell.angle_beta   90.00
_cell.angle_gamma   90.00
#
_symmetry.space_group_name_H-M   'P 1'
#
loop_
_entity.id
_entity.type
_entity.pdbx_description
1 polymer ?
#
loop_
_entity_poly.entity_id
_entity_poly.type
_entity_poly.pdbx_seq_one_letter_code
_entity_poly.pdbx_strand_id
1 'polypeptide(L)'
;LRLRRTLKTGSEEFLNRYTRHFLAKTTHVPVVQYALDPETLRCRFVSDRGCTVYPDRPWACRLYPLDLAEGGPERYRIMVNPDRCLGLLEANRMTVGEWLEHQGIAPYAAMEQAYYAVMPAGFKRGQWLDPGIGKLLFLAYDLDRVALLLQDRTVRRLYDLNEAQVAQLAGDDEALLRFAFRYIRSQLEQLLGDPS
;
A
#
# COMPACT_ATOMS: atom_id res chain seq x y z
N LEU A 1 6.56 0.11 2.29
CA LEU A 1 6.96 -0.78 3.40
C LEU A 1 7.98 -1.83 2.97
N ARG A 2 7.59 -2.93 2.31
CA ARG A 2 8.50 -4.05 2.04
C ARG A 2 9.62 -3.73 1.04
N LEU A 3 9.26 -3.21 -0.14
CA LEU A 3 10.25 -2.84 -1.17
C LEU A 3 11.30 -1.83 -0.66
N ARG A 4 10.88 -0.79 0.09
CA ARG A 4 11.84 0.17 0.66
C ARG A 4 12.84 -0.50 1.62
N ARG A 5 12.39 -1.51 2.39
CA ARG A 5 13.24 -2.28 3.31
C ARG A 5 14.26 -3.11 2.55
N THR A 6 13.84 -3.83 1.51
CA THR A 6 14.73 -4.62 0.63
C THR A 6 15.79 -3.74 -0.03
N LEU A 7 15.37 -2.57 -0.50
CA LEU A 7 16.23 -1.60 -1.18
C LEU A 7 17.05 -0.73 -0.22
N LYS A 8 16.77 -0.83 1.09
CA LYS A 8 17.38 -0.02 2.16
C LYS A 8 17.27 1.49 1.90
N THR A 9 16.10 1.93 1.42
CA THR A 9 15.81 3.34 1.15
C THR A 9 14.73 3.86 2.10
N GLY A 10 14.68 5.18 2.25
CA GLY A 10 13.51 5.86 2.81
C GLY A 10 12.25 5.66 1.95
N SER A 11 11.09 5.95 2.52
CA SER A 11 9.82 6.06 1.77
C SER A 11 9.86 7.19 0.77
N GLU A 12 10.39 8.36 1.14
CA GLU A 12 10.44 9.52 0.24
C GLU A 12 11.33 9.24 -0.98
N GLU A 13 12.54 8.73 -0.75
CA GLU A 13 13.45 8.31 -1.81
C GLU A 13 12.80 7.24 -2.71
N PHE A 14 12.16 6.24 -2.10
CA PHE A 14 11.47 5.18 -2.85
C PHE A 14 10.37 5.74 -3.75
N LEU A 15 9.51 6.60 -3.19
CA LEU A 15 8.41 7.25 -3.91
C LEU A 15 8.95 8.07 -5.09
N ASN A 16 9.98 8.89 -4.88
CA ASN A 16 10.56 9.73 -5.92
C ASN A 16 11.25 8.92 -7.03
N ARG A 17 11.95 7.84 -6.66
CA ARG A 17 12.76 7.07 -7.61
C ARG A 17 11.97 6.02 -8.37
N TYR A 18 11.02 5.35 -7.72
CA TYR A 18 10.36 4.14 -8.23
C TYR A 18 8.85 4.31 -8.44
N THR A 19 8.28 5.49 -8.24
CA THR A 19 6.85 5.71 -8.46
C THR A 19 6.58 6.94 -9.32
N ARG A 20 5.39 6.95 -9.92
CA ARG A 20 4.69 8.15 -10.35
C ARG A 20 3.51 8.32 -9.42
N HIS A 21 3.43 9.44 -8.74
CA HIS A 21 2.34 9.70 -7.81
C HIS A 21 1.72 11.08 -8.02
N PHE A 22 0.41 11.17 -7.86
CA PHE A 22 -0.38 12.38 -8.05
C PHE A 22 -1.75 12.22 -7.38
N LEU A 23 -2.46 13.32 -7.17
CA LEU A 23 -3.88 13.27 -6.79
C LEU A 23 -4.73 13.12 -8.06
N ALA A 24 -5.66 12.16 -8.07
CA ALA A 24 -6.57 11.98 -9.19
C ALA A 24 -7.35 13.27 -9.50
N LYS A 25 -7.48 13.65 -10.78
CA LYS A 25 -8.04 14.96 -11.17
C LYS A 25 -9.46 15.20 -10.67
N THR A 26 -10.28 14.16 -10.57
CA THR A 26 -11.70 14.27 -10.22
C THR A 26 -11.98 13.99 -8.75
N THR A 27 -11.30 13.01 -8.16
CA THR A 27 -11.57 12.56 -6.79
C THR A 27 -10.53 13.06 -5.78
N HIS A 28 -9.39 13.55 -6.24
CA HIS A 28 -8.19 13.86 -5.43
C HIS A 28 -7.70 12.73 -4.53
N VAL A 29 -8.10 11.48 -4.81
CA VAL A 29 -7.52 10.31 -4.16
C VAL A 29 -6.05 10.18 -4.61
N PRO A 30 -5.11 9.92 -3.70
CA PRO A 30 -3.72 9.69 -4.07
C PRO A 30 -3.59 8.43 -4.94
N VAL A 31 -2.98 8.60 -6.10
CA VAL A 31 -2.56 7.52 -6.98
C VAL A 31 -1.06 7.37 -6.81
N VAL A 32 -0.61 6.16 -6.47
CA VAL A 32 0.82 5.80 -6.41
C VAL A 32 1.05 4.61 -7.32
N GLN A 33 1.66 4.85 -8.47
CA GLN A 33 1.91 3.84 -9.48
C GLN A 33 3.40 3.53 -9.56
N TYR A 34 3.76 2.25 -9.68
CA TYR A 34 5.15 1.87 -9.95
C TYR A 34 5.63 2.45 -11.29
N ALA A 35 6.81 3.06 -11.28
CA ALA A 35 7.45 3.62 -12.45
C ALA A 35 8.37 2.57 -13.10
N LEU A 36 8.00 2.14 -14.30
CA LEU A 36 8.86 1.30 -15.14
C LEU A 36 10.13 2.06 -15.55
N ASP A 37 11.12 1.32 -16.03
CA ASP A 37 12.25 1.89 -16.75
C ASP A 37 11.73 2.68 -17.98
N PRO A 38 12.10 3.95 -18.16
CA PRO A 38 11.52 4.80 -19.21
C PRO A 38 11.95 4.41 -20.62
N GLU A 39 13.09 3.75 -20.78
CA GLU A 39 13.65 3.38 -22.09
C GLU A 39 13.16 2.00 -22.52
N THR A 40 13.23 1.03 -21.61
CA THR A 40 12.92 -0.37 -21.90
C THR A 40 11.47 -0.75 -21.58
N LEU A 41 10.76 0.08 -20.81
CA LEU A 41 9.44 -0.22 -20.24
C LEU A 41 9.42 -1.51 -19.40
N ARG A 42 10.58 -1.94 -18.89
CA ARG A 42 10.71 -3.12 -18.03
C ARG A 42 10.64 -2.73 -16.55
N CYS A 43 10.29 -3.71 -15.72
CA CYS A 43 10.42 -3.57 -14.28
C CYS A 43 11.91 -3.44 -13.92
N ARG A 44 12.27 -2.39 -13.18
CA ARG A 44 13.66 -2.08 -12.79
C ARG A 44 14.27 -3.10 -11.84
N PHE A 45 13.44 -3.95 -11.23
CA PHE A 45 13.89 -5.00 -10.32
C PHE A 45 14.07 -6.36 -11.01
N VAL A 46 13.65 -6.51 -12.27
CA VAL A 46 13.80 -7.75 -13.02
C VAL A 46 15.14 -7.75 -13.75
N SER A 47 15.95 -8.77 -13.49
CA SER A 47 17.21 -9.07 -14.18
C SER A 47 17.06 -10.34 -15.00
N ASP A 48 18.11 -10.71 -15.74
CA ASP A 48 18.18 -11.98 -16.47
C ASP A 48 18.08 -13.21 -15.53
N ARG A 49 18.36 -13.03 -14.23
CA ARG A 49 18.20 -14.06 -13.19
C ARG A 49 16.86 -13.99 -12.45
N GLY A 50 15.92 -13.17 -12.94
CA GLY A 50 14.61 -12.95 -12.32
C GLY A 50 14.54 -11.70 -11.44
N CYS A 51 13.48 -11.61 -10.65
CA CYS A 51 13.18 -10.45 -9.80
C CYS A 51 14.12 -10.38 -8.59
N THR A 52 14.90 -9.32 -8.50
CA THR A 52 15.87 -9.06 -7.42
C THR A 52 15.22 -8.77 -6.06
N VAL A 53 13.93 -8.43 -6.05
CA VAL A 53 13.12 -8.21 -4.84
C VAL A 53 12.03 -9.28 -4.67
N TYR A 54 12.23 -10.48 -5.24
CA TYR A 54 11.19 -11.51 -5.28
C TYR A 54 10.54 -11.80 -3.91
N PRO A 55 11.27 -11.96 -2.79
CA PRO A 55 10.66 -12.21 -1.48
C PRO A 55 9.77 -11.07 -0.97
N ASP A 56 9.99 -9.84 -1.45
CA ASP A 56 9.30 -8.61 -1.02
C ASP A 56 8.45 -7.99 -2.14
N ARG A 57 8.21 -8.75 -3.22
CA ARG A 57 7.44 -8.30 -4.38
C ARG A 57 6.05 -7.78 -3.96
N PRO A 58 5.51 -6.74 -4.62
CA PRO A 58 4.25 -6.13 -4.22
C PRO A 58 3.07 -7.09 -4.44
N TRP A 59 1.95 -6.79 -3.78
CA TRP A 59 0.71 -7.59 -3.87
C TRP A 59 0.30 -7.93 -5.31
N ALA A 60 0.38 -6.95 -6.22
CA ALA A 60 0.04 -7.16 -7.64
C ALA A 60 0.93 -8.24 -8.30
N CYS A 61 2.23 -8.28 -7.98
CA CYS A 61 3.14 -9.31 -8.49
C CYS A 61 2.95 -10.67 -7.83
N ARG A 62 2.38 -10.72 -6.61
CA ARG A 62 2.08 -11.98 -5.90
C ARG A 62 0.80 -12.62 -6.41
N LEU A 63 -0.17 -11.80 -6.83
CA LEU A 63 -1.43 -12.33 -7.34
C LEU A 63 -1.29 -12.97 -8.71
N TYR A 64 -0.43 -12.45 -9.59
CA TYR A 64 -0.22 -13.03 -10.93
C TYR A 64 -0.03 -14.55 -10.84
N PRO A 65 -0.81 -15.38 -11.57
CA PRO A 65 -1.65 -15.03 -12.73
C PRO A 65 -3.13 -14.74 -12.41
N LEU A 66 -3.47 -14.57 -11.14
CA LEU A 66 -4.83 -14.25 -10.70
C LEU A 66 -5.10 -12.75 -10.72
N ASP A 67 -6.35 -12.41 -10.99
CA ASP A 67 -6.94 -11.09 -10.82
C ASP A 67 -8.24 -11.21 -10.01
N LEU A 68 -8.67 -10.10 -9.41
CA LEU A 68 -9.96 -10.04 -8.73
C LEU A 68 -11.08 -10.09 -9.79
N ALA A 69 -12.05 -10.98 -9.59
CA ALA A 69 -13.20 -11.13 -10.46
C ALA A 69 -14.36 -10.22 -10.01
N GLU A 70 -15.27 -9.92 -10.94
CA GLU A 70 -16.49 -9.17 -10.63
C GLU A 70 -17.42 -9.95 -9.69
N GLY A 71 -18.19 -9.23 -8.88
CA GLY A 71 -19.22 -9.81 -8.00
C GLY A 71 -18.81 -10.01 -6.53
N GLY A 72 -17.70 -9.41 -6.07
CA GLY A 72 -17.41 -9.26 -4.65
C GLY A 72 -15.94 -9.54 -4.28
N PRO A 73 -15.55 -9.21 -3.04
CA PRO A 73 -14.25 -9.61 -2.49
C PRO A 73 -14.09 -11.14 -2.55
N GLU A 74 -12.83 -11.61 -2.65
CA GLU A 74 -12.45 -13.03 -2.64
C GLU A 74 -12.90 -13.86 -3.84
N ARG A 75 -13.38 -13.22 -4.92
CA ARG A 75 -13.55 -13.89 -6.22
C ARG A 75 -12.33 -13.66 -7.08
N TYR A 76 -11.80 -14.73 -7.64
CA TYR A 76 -10.58 -14.71 -8.45
C TYR A 76 -10.82 -15.30 -9.82
N ARG A 77 -10.13 -14.76 -10.82
CA ARG A 77 -10.07 -15.29 -12.19
C ARG A 77 -8.63 -15.34 -12.66
N ILE A 78 -8.33 -16.24 -13.59
CA ILE A 78 -7.05 -16.25 -14.28
C ILE A 78 -7.08 -15.14 -15.34
N MET A 79 -6.09 -14.24 -15.32
CA MET A 79 -6.03 -13.07 -16.21
C MET A 79 -5.16 -13.28 -17.46
N VAL A 80 -4.51 -14.44 -17.58
CA VAL A 80 -3.58 -14.79 -18.65
C VAL A 80 -3.88 -16.17 -19.22
N ASN A 81 -3.30 -16.48 -20.38
CA ASN A 81 -3.39 -17.79 -21.01
C ASN A 81 -2.04 -18.53 -20.94
N PRO A 82 -2.01 -19.83 -21.27
CA PRO A 82 -0.78 -20.63 -21.24
C PRO A 82 0.34 -20.11 -22.17
N ASP A 83 0.00 -19.40 -23.25
CA ASP A 83 0.99 -18.78 -24.15
C ASP A 83 1.84 -17.70 -23.46
N ARG A 84 1.29 -17.08 -22.40
CA ARG A 84 1.95 -16.02 -21.63
C ARG A 84 2.41 -16.46 -20.24
N CYS A 85 1.83 -17.54 -19.71
CA CYS A 85 2.15 -18.08 -18.40
C CYS A 85 2.33 -19.60 -18.50
N LEU A 86 3.58 -20.04 -18.67
CA LEU A 86 3.91 -21.46 -18.76
C LEU A 86 3.59 -22.23 -17.46
N GLY A 87 3.50 -21.54 -16.32
CA GLY A 87 3.05 -22.13 -15.05
C GLY A 87 1.64 -22.73 -15.13
N LEU A 88 0.80 -22.29 -16.06
CA LEU A 88 -0.53 -22.89 -16.31
C LEU A 88 -0.45 -24.26 -17.00
N LEU A 89 0.72 -24.66 -17.51
CA LEU A 89 0.98 -25.96 -18.13
C LEU A 89 1.64 -26.95 -17.15
N GLU A 90 1.95 -26.52 -15.93
CA GLU A 90 2.54 -27.42 -14.94
C GLU A 90 1.55 -28.50 -14.52
N ALA A 91 2.08 -29.70 -14.22
CA ALA A 91 1.27 -30.82 -13.77
C ALA A 91 0.68 -30.59 -12.37
N ASN A 92 1.36 -29.77 -11.55
CA ASN A 92 0.93 -29.46 -10.20
C ASN A 92 -0.28 -28.51 -10.24
N ARG A 93 -1.36 -28.90 -9.58
CA ARG A 93 -2.59 -28.12 -9.51
C ARG A 93 -2.76 -27.59 -8.10
N MET A 94 -3.09 -26.31 -8.01
CA MET A 94 -3.38 -25.64 -6.74
C MET A 94 -4.75 -24.99 -6.83
N THR A 95 -5.49 -25.03 -5.73
CA THR A 95 -6.63 -24.17 -5.50
C THR A 95 -6.17 -22.72 -5.35
N VAL A 96 -7.12 -21.78 -5.49
CA VAL A 96 -6.84 -20.35 -5.25
C VAL A 96 -6.37 -20.10 -3.82
N GLY A 97 -6.97 -20.78 -2.82
CA GLY A 97 -6.56 -20.64 -1.42
C GLY A 97 -5.10 -21.03 -1.19
N GLU A 98 -4.70 -22.19 -1.69
CA GLU A 98 -3.31 -22.66 -1.62
C GLU A 98 -2.35 -21.72 -2.36
N TRP A 99 -2.77 -21.16 -3.49
CA TRP A 99 -1.98 -20.14 -4.20
C TRP A 99 -1.78 -18.90 -3.34
N LEU A 100 -2.83 -18.33 -2.75
CA LEU A 100 -2.73 -17.12 -1.92
C LEU A 100 -1.85 -17.33 -0.68
N GLU A 101 -1.93 -18.51 -0.05
CA GLU A 101 -1.07 -18.90 1.06
C GLU A 101 0.38 -19.02 0.63
N HIS A 102 0.67 -19.76 -0.43
CA HIS A 102 2.01 -19.91 -0.99
C HIS A 102 2.62 -18.58 -1.43
N GLN A 103 1.80 -17.66 -1.96
CA GLN A 103 2.23 -16.33 -2.35
C GLN A 103 2.37 -15.36 -1.16
N GLY A 104 1.99 -15.74 0.07
CA GLY A 104 2.13 -14.91 1.26
C GLY A 104 1.26 -13.66 1.23
N ILE A 105 0.01 -13.77 0.77
CA ILE A 105 -0.90 -12.63 0.58
C ILE A 105 -1.47 -12.09 1.90
N ALA A 106 -1.62 -12.94 2.93
CA ALA A 106 -2.33 -12.59 4.16
C ALA A 106 -1.87 -11.27 4.83
N PRO A 107 -0.57 -10.96 4.98
CA PRO A 107 -0.12 -9.69 5.55
C PRO A 107 -0.47 -8.47 4.68
N TYR A 108 -0.62 -8.64 3.37
CA TYR A 108 -1.01 -7.56 2.46
C TYR A 108 -2.52 -7.31 2.55
N ALA A 109 -3.32 -8.38 2.57
CA ALA A 109 -4.78 -8.28 2.74
C ALA A 109 -5.14 -7.62 4.08
N ALA A 110 -4.44 -7.97 5.16
CA ALA A 110 -4.63 -7.35 6.48
C ALA A 110 -4.36 -5.83 6.46
N MET A 111 -3.32 -5.38 5.74
CA MET A 111 -3.00 -3.95 5.62
C MET A 111 -3.97 -3.22 4.68
N GLU A 112 -4.42 -3.87 3.61
CA GLU A 112 -5.44 -3.33 2.72
C GLU A 112 -6.77 -3.12 3.46
N GLN A 113 -7.20 -4.11 4.25
CA GLN A 113 -8.40 -3.98 5.09
C GLN A 113 -8.25 -2.85 6.12
N ALA A 114 -7.08 -2.74 6.76
CA ALA A 114 -6.80 -1.67 7.69
C ALA A 114 -6.82 -0.28 7.01
N TYR A 115 -6.30 -0.18 5.78
CA TYR A 115 -6.37 1.04 4.99
C TYR A 115 -7.80 1.40 4.58
N TYR A 116 -8.62 0.42 4.17
CA TYR A 116 -10.04 0.68 3.86
C TYR A 116 -10.81 1.19 5.08
N ALA A 117 -10.47 0.73 6.28
CA ALA A 117 -11.06 1.19 7.53
C ALA A 117 -10.62 2.61 7.96
N VAL A 118 -9.73 3.26 7.21
CA VAL A 118 -9.35 4.67 7.43
C VAL A 118 -10.47 5.62 7.00
N MET A 119 -11.24 5.26 5.97
CA MET A 119 -12.31 6.13 5.49
C MET A 119 -13.48 6.14 6.48
N PRO A 120 -14.05 7.32 6.80
CA PRO A 120 -15.21 7.42 7.69
C PRO A 120 -16.44 6.67 7.15
N ALA A 121 -17.33 6.29 8.07
CA ALA A 121 -18.62 5.71 7.71
C ALA A 121 -19.40 6.66 6.78
N GLY A 122 -19.89 6.14 5.66
CA GLY A 122 -20.64 6.92 4.67
C GLY A 122 -19.83 7.49 3.51
N PHE A 123 -18.49 7.38 3.52
CA PHE A 123 -17.68 7.74 2.37
C PHE A 123 -18.03 6.88 1.14
N LYS A 124 -18.36 7.52 0.01
CA LYS A 124 -18.68 6.83 -1.24
C LYS A 124 -17.46 6.78 -2.15
N ARG A 125 -17.18 5.60 -2.72
CA ARG A 125 -16.15 5.45 -3.75
C ARG A 125 -16.43 6.41 -4.92
N GLY A 126 -15.40 7.12 -5.38
CA GLY A 126 -15.53 8.09 -6.48
C GLY A 126 -16.03 9.48 -6.06
N GLN A 127 -16.28 9.72 -4.77
CA GLN A 127 -16.59 11.05 -4.27
C GLN A 127 -15.39 11.99 -4.41
N TRP A 128 -15.67 13.27 -4.67
CA TRP A 128 -14.67 14.34 -4.63
C TRP A 128 -14.11 14.50 -3.21
N LEU A 129 -12.80 14.62 -3.09
CA LEU A 129 -12.11 14.94 -1.84
C LEU A 129 -11.43 16.29 -1.97
N ASP A 130 -11.35 17.04 -0.86
CA ASP A 130 -10.50 18.21 -0.81
C ASP A 130 -9.02 17.79 -1.02
N PRO A 131 -8.20 18.55 -1.77
CA PRO A 131 -6.79 18.22 -1.98
C PRO A 131 -6.00 18.03 -0.67
N GLY A 132 -6.36 18.72 0.41
CA GLY A 132 -5.80 18.53 1.74
C GLY A 132 -6.08 17.13 2.29
N ILE A 133 -7.29 16.61 2.10
CA ILE A 133 -7.64 15.22 2.43
C ILE A 133 -6.85 14.24 1.57
N GLY A 134 -6.70 14.52 0.27
CA GLY A 134 -5.86 13.70 -0.61
C GLY A 134 -4.41 13.59 -0.14
N LYS A 135 -3.83 14.72 0.30
CA LYS A 135 -2.49 14.78 0.89
C LYS A 135 -2.40 14.04 2.23
N LEU A 136 -3.45 14.10 3.05
CA LEU A 136 -3.53 13.36 4.30
C LEU A 136 -3.52 11.84 4.04
N LEU A 137 -4.34 11.36 3.09
CA LEU A 137 -4.34 9.95 2.67
C LEU A 137 -2.95 9.51 2.13
N PHE A 138 -2.23 10.42 1.47
CA PHE A 138 -0.89 10.14 0.95
C PHE A 138 0.13 9.77 2.04
N LEU A 139 -0.08 10.17 3.30
CA LEU A 139 0.78 9.79 4.43
C LEU A 139 0.88 8.26 4.63
N ALA A 140 -0.12 7.50 4.17
CA ALA A 140 -0.07 6.04 4.18
C ALA A 140 1.08 5.46 3.33
N TYR A 141 1.62 6.23 2.38
CA TYR A 141 2.74 5.83 1.53
C TYR A 141 4.10 6.35 2.02
N ASP A 142 4.08 7.46 2.79
CA ASP A 142 5.28 8.17 3.22
C ASP A 142 5.52 8.00 4.74
N LEU A 143 6.12 6.85 5.10
CA LEU A 143 6.43 6.52 6.48
C LEU A 143 7.51 7.42 7.09
N ASP A 144 8.39 8.00 6.28
CA ASP A 144 9.42 8.92 6.81
C ASP A 144 8.74 10.19 7.34
N ARG A 145 7.73 10.68 6.61
CA ARG A 145 6.91 11.79 7.07
C ARG A 145 6.08 11.46 8.31
N VAL A 146 5.58 10.23 8.42
CA VAL A 146 4.89 9.76 9.63
C VAL A 146 5.84 9.70 10.83
N ALA A 147 7.08 9.23 10.63
CA ALA A 147 8.10 9.23 11.69
C ALA A 147 8.43 10.66 12.16
N LEU A 148 8.43 11.64 11.26
CA LEU A 148 8.58 13.06 11.60
C LEU A 148 7.38 13.59 12.40
N LEU A 149 6.14 13.17 12.09
CA LEU A 149 4.96 13.55 12.87
C LEU A 149 5.06 13.09 14.32
N LEU A 150 5.71 11.94 14.59
CA LEU A 150 5.95 11.48 15.95
C LEU A 150 6.91 12.39 16.75
N GLN A 151 7.60 13.34 16.12
CA GLN A 151 8.43 14.33 16.81
C GLN A 151 7.64 15.58 17.24
N ASP A 152 6.44 15.77 16.71
CA ASP A 152 5.58 16.92 17.04
C ASP A 152 4.95 16.75 18.43
N ARG A 153 5.08 17.77 19.29
CA ARG A 153 4.59 17.75 20.68
C ARG A 153 3.07 17.66 20.76
N THR A 154 2.36 18.29 19.83
CA THR A 154 0.89 18.24 19.75
C THR A 154 0.43 16.84 19.39
N VAL A 155 1.08 16.20 18.41
CA VAL A 155 0.81 14.81 18.04
C VAL A 155 1.09 13.87 19.22
N ARG A 156 2.26 13.98 19.87
CA ARG A 156 2.57 13.15 21.05
C ARG A 156 1.53 13.30 22.16
N ARG A 157 1.10 14.54 22.45
CA ARG A 157 0.08 14.80 23.47
C ARG A 157 -1.29 14.24 23.08
N LEU A 158 -1.70 14.41 21.82
CA LEU A 158 -3.01 13.95 21.32
C LEU A 158 -3.13 12.42 21.40
N TYR A 159 -2.04 11.70 21.15
CA TYR A 159 -2.00 10.23 21.16
C TYR A 159 -1.40 9.63 22.44
N ASP A 160 -1.14 10.46 23.47
CA ASP A 160 -0.52 10.07 24.74
C ASP A 160 0.75 9.21 24.55
N LEU A 161 1.67 9.69 23.70
CA LEU A 161 2.90 9.00 23.34
C LEU A 161 4.08 9.47 24.19
N ASN A 162 4.68 8.54 24.93
CA ASN A 162 5.96 8.73 25.58
C ASN A 162 7.16 8.38 24.66
N GLU A 163 8.38 8.70 25.09
CA GLU A 163 9.59 8.45 24.29
C GLU A 163 9.79 6.97 23.91
N ALA A 164 9.44 6.04 24.80
CA ALA A 164 9.58 4.61 24.54
C ALA A 164 8.61 4.15 23.44
N GLN A 165 7.36 4.63 23.46
CA GLN A 165 6.37 4.35 22.42
C GLN A 165 6.79 4.98 21.07
N VAL A 166 7.34 6.20 21.09
CA VAL A 166 7.86 6.84 19.87
C VAL A 166 9.01 6.03 19.26
N ALA A 167 9.97 5.60 20.09
CA ALA A 167 11.08 4.76 19.64
C ALA A 167 10.61 3.41 19.07
N GLN A 168 9.62 2.78 19.73
CA GLN A 168 9.02 1.54 19.24
C GLN A 168 8.34 1.74 17.88
N LEU A 169 7.51 2.78 17.73
CA LEU A 169 6.84 3.08 16.46
C LEU A 169 7.85 3.40 15.35
N ALA A 170 8.90 4.16 15.64
CA ALA A 170 9.93 4.48 14.66
C ALA A 170 10.78 3.27 14.24
N GLY A 171 10.91 2.25 15.09
CA GLY A 171 11.66 1.02 14.82
C GLY A 171 10.88 -0.07 14.08
N ASP A 172 9.56 0.05 13.96
CA ASP A 172 8.68 -0.94 13.33
C ASP A 172 7.79 -0.31 12.26
N ASP A 173 8.17 -0.48 10.99
CA ASP A 173 7.42 0.05 9.85
C ASP A 173 5.94 -0.39 9.84
N GLU A 174 5.60 -1.59 10.30
CA GLU A 174 4.21 -2.06 10.30
C GLU A 174 3.42 -1.36 11.41
N ALA A 175 4.01 -1.19 12.59
CA ALA A 175 3.42 -0.39 13.66
C ALA A 175 3.28 1.08 13.25
N LEU A 176 4.28 1.63 12.58
CA LEU A 176 4.28 3.00 12.06
C LEU A 176 3.19 3.22 11.01
N LEU A 177 3.01 2.27 10.09
CA LEU A 177 1.93 2.32 9.10
C LEU A 177 0.55 2.24 9.76
N ARG A 178 0.38 1.37 10.77
CA ARG A 178 -0.87 1.31 11.54
C ARG A 178 -1.12 2.60 12.31
N PHE A 179 -0.08 3.24 12.86
CA PHE A 179 -0.19 4.57 13.45
C PHE A 179 -0.64 5.59 12.39
N ALA A 180 -0.06 5.58 11.19
CA ALA A 180 -0.46 6.45 10.09
C ALA A 180 -1.96 6.30 9.78
N PHE A 181 -2.49 5.08 9.71
CA PHE A 181 -3.91 4.83 9.50
C PHE A 181 -4.79 5.44 10.60
N ARG A 182 -4.41 5.28 11.87
CA ARG A 182 -5.13 5.91 13.00
C ARG A 182 -5.07 7.43 12.93
N TYR A 183 -3.91 7.97 12.60
CA TYR A 183 -3.70 9.41 12.45
C TYR A 183 -4.59 9.97 11.34
N ILE A 184 -4.51 9.40 10.15
CA ILE A 184 -5.32 9.80 8.99
C ILE A 184 -6.81 9.72 9.34
N ARG A 185 -7.27 8.61 9.92
CA ARG A 185 -8.69 8.46 10.28
C ARG A 185 -9.16 9.56 11.23
N SER A 186 -8.42 9.82 12.29
CA SER A 186 -8.76 10.87 13.26
C SER A 186 -8.81 12.26 12.63
N GLN A 187 -7.89 12.57 11.72
CA GLN A 187 -7.89 13.83 10.98
C GLN A 187 -9.08 13.91 10.00
N LEU A 188 -9.45 12.81 9.34
CA LEU A 188 -10.65 12.76 8.50
C LEU A 188 -11.93 12.94 9.32
N GLU A 189 -12.03 12.31 10.48
CA GLU A 189 -13.17 12.49 11.40
C GLU A 189 -13.31 13.95 11.86
N GLN A 190 -12.21 14.66 12.10
CA GLN A 190 -12.25 16.10 12.43
C GLN A 190 -12.66 16.98 11.24
N LEU A 191 -12.18 16.67 10.04
CA LEU A 191 -12.44 17.46 8.84
C LEU A 191 -13.81 17.20 8.21
N LEU A 192 -14.34 15.98 8.34
CA LEU A 192 -15.59 15.53 7.72
C LEU A 192 -16.73 15.33 8.73
N GLY A 193 -16.40 15.23 10.02
CA GLY A 193 -17.33 14.95 11.10
C GLY A 193 -17.86 16.17 11.84
N ASP A 194 -17.63 17.39 11.33
CA ASP A 194 -18.26 18.61 11.84
C ASP A 194 -19.34 19.12 10.87
N PRO A 195 -20.57 18.59 10.95
CA PRO A 195 -21.76 19.28 10.51
C PRO A 195 -22.26 20.18 11.67
N SER A 196 -21.50 21.22 11.99
CA SER A 196 -22.08 22.39 12.67
C SER A 196 -23.00 23.14 11.70
#